data_AF-A0A950X3A9-F1
#
_entry.id   AF-A0A950X3A9-F1
#
_cell.length_a   1.000
_cell.length_b   1.000
_cell.length_c   1.000
_cell.angle_alpha   90.00
_cell.angle_beta   90.00
_cell.angle_gamma   90.00
#
_symmetry.space_group_name_H-M   'P 1'
#
loop_
_entity.id
_entity.type
_entity.pdbx_description
1 polymer ?
#
loop_
_entity_poly.entity_id
_entity_poly.type
_entity_poly.pdbx_seq_one_letter_code
_entity_poly.pdbx_strand_id
1 'polypeptide(L)'
;MNSFWLYLIHQALFGGIAAAGFGVLFNCPPAMLVECFASGAVALTVRTSTQSAGLSLPEAAFFAALTVAVIERVLQNYQSKRGSILAVVGCIPMVPGSLAA
;
A
#
# COMPACT_ATOMS: atom_id res chain seq x y z
N MET A 1 -6.61 23.73 -4.28
CA MET A 1 -6.39 22.46 -3.55
C MET A 1 -5.11 22.59 -2.76
N ASN A 2 -5.12 22.35 -1.44
CA ASN A 2 -3.92 22.45 -0.61
C ASN A 2 -2.82 21.50 -1.11
N SER A 3 -1.56 21.92 -1.08
CA SER A 3 -0.40 21.15 -1.55
C SER A 3 -0.32 19.74 -0.96
N PHE A 4 -0.83 19.56 0.26
CA PHE A 4 -0.90 18.26 0.94
C PHE A 4 -1.77 17.22 0.21
N TRP A 5 -2.95 17.61 -0.29
CA TRP A 5 -3.84 16.67 -0.99
C TRP A 5 -3.23 16.19 -2.30
N LEU A 6 -2.54 17.08 -3.03
CA LEU A 6 -1.78 16.70 -4.22
C LEU A 6 -0.64 15.74 -3.88
N TYR A 7 0.04 15.96 -2.75
CA TYR A 7 1.08 15.06 -2.27
C TYR A 7 0.53 13.67 -1.91
N LEU A 8 -0.62 13.59 -1.23
CA LEU A 8 -1.27 12.31 -0.95
C LEU A 8 -1.69 11.57 -2.22
N ILE A 9 -2.30 12.27 -3.19
CA ILE A 9 -2.68 11.67 -4.47
C ILE A 9 -1.44 11.14 -5.21
N HIS A 10 -0.33 11.89 -5.18
CA HIS A 10 0.93 11.44 -5.76
C HIS A 10 1.44 10.16 -5.07
N GLN A 11 1.51 10.13 -3.74
CA GLN A 11 1.94 8.95 -2.98
C GLN A 11 1.02 7.73 -3.23
N ALA A 12 -0.28 7.95 -3.27
CA ALA A 12 -1.27 6.91 -3.57
C ALA A 12 -1.06 6.34 -4.98
N LEU A 13 -0.93 7.20 -5.98
CA LEU A 13 -0.81 6.79 -7.38
C LEU A 13 0.49 6.03 -7.64
N PHE A 14 1.64 6.60 -7.25
CA PHE A 14 2.92 5.93 -7.45
C PHE A 14 3.08 4.69 -6.56
N GLY A 15 2.50 4.71 -5.35
CA GLY A 15 2.41 3.53 -4.50
C GLY A 15 1.61 2.40 -5.10
N GLY A 16 0.46 2.73 -5.68
CA GLY A 16 -0.36 1.77 -6.40
C GLY A 16 0.35 1.23 -7.65
N ILE A 17 1.02 2.07 -8.44
CA ILE A 17 1.79 1.61 -9.61
C ILE A 17 2.89 0.64 -9.18
N ALA A 18 3.65 0.99 -8.14
CA ALA A 18 4.71 0.13 -7.62
C ALA A 18 4.16 -1.22 -7.15
N ALA A 19 3.06 -1.22 -6.39
CA ALA A 19 2.40 -2.43 -5.94
C ALA A 19 1.87 -3.26 -7.12
N ALA A 20 1.21 -2.66 -8.11
CA ALA A 20 0.79 -3.39 -9.31
C ALA A 20 1.98 -4.06 -10.03
N GLY A 21 3.12 -3.37 -10.13
CA GLY A 21 4.37 -3.93 -10.66
C GLY A 21 4.85 -5.16 -9.88
N PHE A 22 4.88 -5.08 -8.54
CA PHE A 22 5.19 -6.24 -7.69
C PHE A 22 4.15 -7.37 -7.84
N GLY A 23 2.88 -7.03 -8.06
CA GLY A 23 1.84 -8.00 -8.39
C GLY A 23 2.16 -8.79 -9.66
N VAL A 24 2.64 -8.12 -10.71
CA VAL A 24 3.13 -8.78 -11.94
C VAL A 24 4.33 -9.68 -11.63
N LEU A 25 5.31 -9.20 -10.85
CA LEU A 25 6.49 -9.99 -10.47
C LEU A 25 6.13 -11.25 -9.69
N PHE A 26 5.07 -11.21 -8.88
CA PHE A 26 4.56 -12.37 -8.16
C PHE A 26 3.54 -13.18 -8.94
N ASN A 27 3.45 -13.00 -10.25
CA ASN A 27 2.56 -13.75 -11.14
C ASN A 27 1.08 -13.65 -10.71
N CYS A 28 0.64 -12.49 -10.20
CA CYS A 28 -0.77 -12.25 -9.94
C CYS A 28 -1.55 -12.22 -11.26
N PRO A 29 -2.77 -12.78 -11.31
CA PRO A 29 -3.59 -12.73 -12.51
C PRO A 29 -3.93 -11.27 -12.86
N PRO A 30 -4.07 -10.91 -14.15
CA PRO A 30 -4.31 -9.52 -14.58
C PRO A 30 -5.51 -8.86 -13.91
N ALA A 31 -6.58 -9.63 -13.66
CA ALA A 31 -7.78 -9.14 -12.97
C ALA A 31 -7.50 -8.63 -11.54
N MET A 32 -6.45 -9.15 -10.90
CA MET A 32 -6.07 -8.82 -9.53
C MET A 32 -5.09 -7.64 -9.45
N LEU A 33 -4.53 -7.18 -10.57
CA LEU A 33 -3.58 -6.05 -10.57
C LEU A 33 -4.24 -4.75 -10.10
N VAL A 34 -5.55 -4.60 -10.28
CA VAL A 34 -6.33 -3.48 -9.76
C VAL A 34 -6.38 -3.52 -8.23
N GLU A 35 -6.51 -4.70 -7.64
CA GLU A 35 -6.49 -4.89 -6.19
C GLU A 35 -5.08 -4.67 -5.63
N CYS A 36 -4.03 -5.15 -6.33
CA CYS A 36 -2.64 -4.85 -5.99
C CYS A 36 -2.38 -3.33 -5.98
N PHE A 37 -2.86 -2.63 -7.01
CA PHE A 37 -2.78 -1.17 -7.09
C PHE A 37 -3.49 -0.50 -5.91
N ALA A 38 -4.72 -0.92 -5.62
CA ALA A 38 -5.51 -0.36 -4.51
C ALA A 38 -4.80 -0.57 -3.16
N SER A 39 -4.26 -1.77 -2.94
CA SER A 39 -3.51 -2.11 -1.72
C SER A 39 -2.29 -1.19 -1.53
N GLY A 40 -1.47 -1.00 -2.57
CA GLY A 40 -0.31 -0.10 -2.52
C GLY A 40 -0.68 1.38 -2.35
N ALA A 41 -1.75 1.81 -3.00
CA ALA A 41 -2.26 3.16 -2.88
C ALA A 41 -2.73 3.46 -1.45
N VAL A 42 -3.47 2.54 -0.83
CA VAL A 42 -3.91 2.65 0.56
C VAL A 42 -2.71 2.67 1.51
N ALA A 43 -1.76 1.75 1.34
CA ALA A 43 -0.59 1.64 2.20
C ALA A 43 0.22 2.95 2.27
N LEU A 44 0.55 3.54 1.11
CA LEU A 44 1.31 4.79 1.06
C LEU A 44 0.48 6.01 1.48
N THR A 45 -0.82 6.03 1.22
CA THR A 45 -1.71 7.09 1.71
C THR A 45 -1.75 7.11 3.25
N VAL A 46 -1.96 5.95 3.87
CA VAL A 46 -2.05 5.84 5.34
C VAL A 46 -0.70 6.16 5.97
N ARG A 47 0.40 5.63 5.43
CA ARG A 47 1.76 5.93 5.92
C ARG A 47 2.03 7.42 5.84
N THR A 48 1.78 8.05 4.69
CA THR A 48 2.05 9.48 4.49
C THR A 48 1.20 10.35 5.41
N SER A 49 -0.08 10.00 5.58
CA SER A 49 -1.00 10.74 6.45
C SER A 49 -0.59 10.65 7.92
N THR A 50 -0.20 9.46 8.38
CA THR A 50 0.25 9.25 9.76
C THR A 50 1.62 9.88 10.02
N GLN A 51 2.57 9.82 9.08
CA GLN A 51 3.83 10.56 9.19
C GLN A 51 3.59 12.08 9.28
N SER A 52 2.63 12.59 8.51
CA SER A 52 2.26 14.02 8.55
C SER A 52 1.60 14.43 9.88
N ALA A 53 1.08 13.46 10.65
CA ALA A 53 0.57 13.65 11.99
C ALA A 53 1.67 13.56 13.09
N GLY A 54 2.94 13.40 12.69
CA GLY A 54 4.09 13.40 13.60
C GLY A 54 4.60 12.00 14.00
N LEU A 55 4.04 10.93 13.44
CA LEU A 55 4.51 9.57 13.72
C LEU A 55 5.86 9.30 13.05
N SER A 56 6.72 8.54 13.72
CA SER A 56 7.98 8.07 13.16
C SER A 56 7.73 7.08 12.01
N LEU A 57 8.76 6.85 11.18
CA LEU A 57 8.63 5.96 10.03
C LEU A 57 8.19 4.53 10.39
N PRO A 58 8.75 3.86 11.43
CA PRO A 58 8.29 2.53 11.82
C PRO A 58 6.84 2.51 12.31
N GLU A 59 6.42 3.52 13.08
CA GLU A 59 5.05 3.62 13.59
C GLU A 59 4.05 3.82 12.45
N ALA A 60 4.34 4.76 11.54
CA ALA A 60 3.50 4.99 10.37
C ALA A 60 3.42 3.77 9.45
N ALA A 61 4.53 3.04 9.27
CA ALA A 61 4.54 1.80 8.50
C ALA A 61 3.71 0.71 9.17
N PHE A 62 3.78 0.60 10.50
CA PHE A 62 2.93 -0.31 11.27
C PHE A 62 1.45 -0.01 11.08
N PHE A 63 1.01 1.24 11.23
CA PHE A 63 -0.40 1.60 11.07
C PHE A 63 -0.92 1.38 9.65
N ALA A 64 -0.09 1.65 8.64
CA ALA A 64 -0.46 1.40 7.26
C ALA A 64 -0.53 -0.10 6.93
N ALA A 65 0.43 -0.92 7.39
CA ALA A 65 0.37 -2.37 7.24
C ALA A 65 -0.83 -2.97 7.99
N LEU A 66 -1.13 -2.48 9.19
CA LEU A 66 -2.32 -2.86 9.95
C LEU A 66 -3.60 -2.52 9.19
N THR A 67 -3.68 -1.32 8.61
CA THR A 67 -4.83 -0.89 7.82
C THR A 67 -5.04 -1.80 6.60
N VAL A 68 -3.98 -2.07 5.85
CA VAL A 68 -4.04 -2.99 4.70
C VAL A 68 -4.46 -4.39 5.15
N ALA A 69 -3.88 -4.93 6.23
CA ALA A 69 -4.24 -6.24 6.75
C ALA A 69 -5.71 -6.33 7.19
N VAL A 70 -6.25 -5.28 7.83
CA VAL A 70 -7.67 -5.20 8.20
C VAL A 70 -8.56 -5.15 6.98
N ILE A 71 -8.23 -4.31 5.99
CA ILE A 71 -8.97 -4.22 4.72
C ILE A 71 -9.00 -5.59 4.03
N GLU A 72 -7.84 -6.22 3.84
CA GLU A 72 -7.73 -7.54 3.22
C GLU A 72 -8.50 -8.61 4.00
N ARG A 73 -8.46 -8.58 5.33
CA ARG A 73 -9.20 -9.54 6.18
C ARG A 73 -10.71 -9.35 6.07
N VAL A 74 -11.19 -8.11 5.98
CA VAL A 74 -12.62 -7.80 5.79
C VAL A 74 -13.09 -8.21 4.39
N LEU A 75 -12.28 -7.93 3.36
CA LEU A 75 -12.59 -8.32 1.97
C LEU A 75 -12.36 -9.82 1.71
N GLN A 76 -11.70 -10.56 2.61
CA GLN A 76 -11.40 -11.98 2.43
C GLN A 76 -12.63 -12.86 2.20
N ASN A 77 -13.78 -12.50 2.75
CA ASN A 77 -15.03 -13.23 2.51
C ASN A 77 -15.50 -13.12 1.05
N TYR A 78 -15.08 -12.08 0.33
CA TYR A 78 -15.32 -11.89 -1.10
C TYR A 78 -14.16 -12.40 -1.97
N GLN A 79 -12.96 -12.53 -1.37
CA GLN A 79 -11.69 -12.78 -2.05
C GLN A 79 -11.10 -14.15 -1.66
N SER A 80 -11.44 -15.20 -2.40
CA SER A 80 -10.92 -16.55 -2.14
C SER A 80 -9.39 -16.63 -2.26
N LYS A 81 -8.71 -17.12 -1.20
CA LYS A 81 -7.28 -17.52 -1.10
C LYS A 81 -6.19 -16.47 -1.45
N ARG A 82 -6.56 -15.27 -1.90
CA ARG A 82 -5.63 -14.24 -2.44
C ARG A 82 -5.12 -13.21 -1.42
N GLY A 83 -5.77 -13.08 -0.26
CA GLY A 83 -5.50 -11.96 0.67
C GLY A 83 -4.04 -11.81 1.16
N SER A 84 -3.30 -12.91 1.30
CA SER A 84 -1.91 -12.82 1.77
C SER A 84 -0.98 -12.10 0.79
N ILE A 85 -1.21 -12.25 -0.53
CA ILE A 85 -0.33 -11.65 -1.53
C ILE A 85 -0.65 -10.17 -1.74
N LEU A 86 -1.92 -9.77 -1.61
CA LEU A 86 -2.35 -8.36 -1.69
C LEU A 86 -1.79 -7.55 -0.53
N ALA A 87 -1.80 -8.12 0.69
CA ALA A 87 -1.20 -7.49 1.86
C ALA A 87 0.32 -7.29 1.67
N VAL A 88 1.02 -8.31 1.16
CA VAL A 88 2.46 -8.24 0.91
C VAL A 88 2.77 -7.19 -0.15
N VAL A 89 2.14 -7.29 -1.32
CA VAL A 89 2.40 -6.41 -2.47
C VAL A 89 2.12 -4.95 -2.15
N GLY A 90 1.06 -4.65 -1.40
CA GLY A 90 0.75 -3.29 -0.97
C GLY A 90 1.76 -2.70 0.01
N CYS A 91 2.39 -3.53 0.84
CA CYS A 91 3.35 -3.06 1.84
C CYS A 91 4.78 -2.85 1.28
N ILE A 92 5.16 -3.52 0.18
CA ILE A 92 6.52 -3.41 -0.38
C ILE A 92 6.93 -1.96 -0.72
N PRO A 93 6.08 -1.12 -1.37
CA PRO A 93 6.44 0.26 -1.71
C PRO A 93 6.72 1.18 -0.51
N MET A 94 6.41 0.73 0.71
CA MET A 94 6.65 1.50 1.93
C MET A 94 8.11 1.48 2.37
N VAL A 95 8.91 0.53 1.86
CA VAL A 95 10.32 0.35 2.25
C VAL A 95 11.15 1.52 1.73
N PRO A 96 11.83 2.27 2.61
CA PRO A 96 12.64 3.42 2.23
C PRO A 96 13.94 2.98 1.56
N GLY A 97 13.97 2.93 0.22
CA GLY A 97 15.17 2.52 -0.52
C GLY A 97 16.42 3.37 -0.23
N SER A 98 16.26 4.66 0.12
CA SER A 98 17.37 5.57 0.39
C SER A 98 17.98 5.46 1.79
N LEU A 99 17.29 4.83 2.75
CA LEU A 99 17.79 4.64 4.13
C LEU A 99 18.55 3.31 4.28
N ALA A 100 18.57 2.49 3.23
CA ALA A 100 19.22 1.17 3.22
C ALA A 100 20.57 1.17 2.48
N ALA A 101 21.01 2.31 1.93
CA ALA A 101 22.27 2.49 1.21
C ALA A 101 23.33 3.19 2.07
#